data_AF-A0A832Y7H1-F1
#
_entry.id   AF-A0A832Y7H1-F1
#
_cell.length_a   1.000
_cell.length_b   1.000
_cell.length_c   1.000
_cell.angle_alpha   90.00
_cell.angle_beta   90.00
_cell.angle_gamma   90.00
#
_symmetry.space_group_name_H-M   'P 1'
#
loop_
_entity.id
_entity.type
_entity.pdbx_description
1 polymer ?
#
loop_
_entity_poly.entity_id
_entity_poly.type
_entity_poly.pdbx_seq_one_letter_code
_entity_poly.pdbx_strand_id
1 'polypeptide(L)'
;MIEATLNEWKKWYAENRTEECRVIGKRREELDDDEIFIRLWNTQDGKPPEGGESFNSKAWRKPGSTPAPGLVIVTGKGEPPLILTNQKRREEAVEETEKWEKQKSEKASKSKKTAGDNNGAGEKAKKEPPLSRYLKKPYQWRCRDCGEEFDARKPEVHCKRNPRQRAEVSRDSTKWFNQFLEDVQWTYMPHLEVTTGLVGVIDDEEANALAKEAGDSLEKILNGEDMSTPKYFDLYNERTRYLRVSDLKEHSKFKRVINRIASWRVAKQKPVGKAPLGVIEIGHAFDEFLGETFENIQSDDWAKGERVLFDCEELGVSVGGTPDLNFKGVPVETKTLRVFPHEVPEDKNQKSIFKYKWKRNYAKQTALYLQGVDNEFMLLLLISRESGSFTVVPVCDEALAGMQENWVVWAENYQTQLDAYKQLIAEEE
;
A
#
# COMPACT_ATOMS: atom_id res chain seq x y z
N MET A 1 30.73 6.51 -26.47
CA MET A 1 31.62 5.57 -25.78
C MET A 1 30.83 4.30 -25.49
N ILE A 2 31.36 3.12 -25.86
CA ILE A 2 30.68 1.81 -25.70
C ILE A 2 31.37 0.95 -24.66
N GLU A 3 32.69 0.93 -24.68
CA GLU A 3 33.52 0.16 -23.77
C GLU A 3 34.68 1.06 -23.31
N ALA A 4 34.98 1.03 -22.01
CA ALA A 4 36.04 1.80 -21.39
C ALA A 4 36.36 1.24 -19.99
N THR A 5 37.49 1.64 -19.42
CA THR A 5 37.84 1.33 -18.01
C THR A 5 36.86 2.00 -17.05
N LEU A 6 36.72 1.47 -15.83
CA LEU A 6 35.86 2.08 -14.81
C LEU A 6 36.29 3.52 -14.49
N ASN A 7 37.59 3.80 -14.47
CA ASN A 7 38.11 5.16 -14.31
C ASN A 7 37.66 6.11 -15.42
N GLU A 8 37.71 5.66 -16.67
CA GLU A 8 37.21 6.42 -17.82
C GLU A 8 35.70 6.63 -17.74
N TRP A 9 34.94 5.66 -17.24
CA TRP A 9 33.50 5.82 -17.02
C TRP A 9 33.17 6.81 -15.89
N LYS A 10 33.95 6.85 -14.81
CA LYS A 10 33.81 7.87 -13.76
C LYS A 10 34.06 9.26 -14.33
N LYS A 11 35.12 9.44 -15.12
CA LYS A 11 35.43 10.71 -15.81
C LYS A 11 34.32 11.10 -16.78
N TRP A 12 33.86 10.17 -17.62
CA TRP A 12 32.75 10.41 -18.54
C TRP A 12 31.48 10.84 -17.79
N TYR A 13 31.15 10.17 -16.67
CA TYR A 13 30.00 10.52 -15.85
C TYR A 13 30.12 11.91 -15.22
N ALA A 14 31.32 12.26 -14.74
CA ALA A 14 31.61 13.58 -14.20
C ALA A 14 31.42 14.69 -15.25
N GLU A 15 31.94 14.48 -16.47
CA GLU A 15 31.87 15.43 -17.58
C GLU A 15 30.45 15.60 -18.16
N ASN A 16 29.63 14.55 -18.13
CA ASN A 16 28.33 14.53 -18.82
C ASN A 16 27.11 14.61 -17.90
N ARG A 17 27.29 14.44 -16.59
CA ARG A 17 26.19 14.41 -15.61
C ARG A 17 26.53 15.22 -14.37
N THR A 18 27.41 14.72 -13.51
CA THR A 18 27.76 15.38 -12.25
C THR A 18 29.11 14.92 -11.73
N GLU A 19 29.93 15.87 -11.25
CA GLU A 19 31.27 15.62 -10.69
C GLU A 19 31.22 14.65 -9.49
N GLU A 20 30.20 14.76 -8.65
CA GLU A 20 29.97 13.84 -7.54
C GLU A 20 29.26 12.57 -7.99
N CYS A 21 30.04 11.50 -8.20
CA CYS A 21 29.50 10.18 -8.53
C CYS A 21 29.93 9.09 -7.53
N ARG A 22 29.13 8.04 -7.44
CA ARG A 22 29.42 6.81 -6.69
C ARG A 22 29.31 5.62 -7.63
N VAL A 23 30.22 4.66 -7.47
CA VAL A 23 30.14 3.38 -8.16
C VAL A 23 29.58 2.34 -7.21
N ILE A 24 28.57 1.61 -7.67
CA ILE A 24 27.86 0.60 -6.89
C ILE A 24 27.95 -0.73 -7.65
N GLY A 25 28.66 -1.69 -7.08
CA GLY A 25 28.74 -3.08 -7.53
C GLY A 25 28.01 -4.04 -6.58
N LYS A 26 28.47 -5.28 -6.52
CA LYS A 26 27.95 -6.28 -5.56
C LYS A 26 28.30 -5.87 -4.12
N ARG A 27 27.55 -6.39 -3.14
CA ARG A 27 27.76 -6.05 -1.73
C ARG A 27 29.16 -6.49 -1.28
N ARG A 28 29.95 -5.56 -0.70
CA ARG A 28 31.34 -5.74 -0.23
C ARG A 28 32.36 -6.04 -1.35
N GLU A 29 32.04 -5.60 -2.55
CA GLU A 29 32.96 -5.68 -3.68
C GLU A 29 33.81 -4.42 -3.77
N GLU A 30 35.12 -4.61 -3.96
CA GLU A 30 36.01 -3.58 -4.46
C GLU A 30 36.09 -3.72 -5.98
N LEU A 31 35.84 -2.62 -6.68
CA LEU A 31 35.90 -2.56 -8.13
C LEU A 31 37.24 -1.96 -8.53
N ASP A 32 37.90 -2.62 -9.47
CA ASP A 32 39.17 -2.16 -10.02
C ASP A 32 38.89 -1.05 -11.04
N ASP A 33 39.62 0.06 -10.90
CA ASP A 33 39.46 1.23 -11.76
C ASP A 33 39.96 0.98 -13.19
N ASP A 34 40.82 -0.02 -13.37
CA ASP A 34 41.32 -0.46 -14.67
C ASP A 34 40.45 -1.58 -15.30
N GLU A 35 39.43 -2.07 -14.59
CA GLU A 35 38.51 -3.07 -15.13
C GLU A 35 37.67 -2.46 -16.27
N ILE A 36 37.63 -3.17 -17.41
CA ILE A 36 36.91 -2.72 -18.60
C ILE A 36 35.43 -3.09 -18.48
N PHE A 37 34.58 -2.10 -18.76
CA PHE A 37 33.13 -2.24 -18.74
C PHE A 37 32.51 -1.75 -20.05
N ILE A 38 31.46 -2.46 -20.44
CA ILE A 38 30.57 -2.12 -21.55
C ILE A 38 29.36 -1.38 -20.98
N ARG A 39 29.01 -0.26 -21.61
CA ARG A 39 27.80 0.50 -21.29
C ARG A 39 26.56 -0.18 -21.83
N LEU A 40 25.51 -0.16 -21.02
CA LEU A 40 24.17 -0.59 -21.38
C LEU A 40 23.24 0.63 -21.45
N TRP A 41 22.64 0.86 -22.61
CA TRP A 41 21.78 2.03 -22.86
C TRP A 41 20.37 1.77 -22.37
N ASN A 42 19.94 2.54 -21.37
CA ASN A 42 18.55 2.54 -20.94
C ASN A 42 17.73 3.56 -21.74
N THR A 43 16.41 3.58 -21.49
CA THR A 43 15.50 4.53 -22.17
C THR A 43 15.82 6.01 -21.91
N GLN A 44 16.54 6.34 -20.83
CA GLN A 44 16.97 7.71 -20.52
C GLN A 44 18.22 8.12 -21.30
N ASP A 45 19.02 7.15 -21.77
CA ASP A 45 20.21 7.38 -22.59
C ASP A 45 19.90 7.57 -24.10
N GLY A 46 18.64 7.37 -24.51
CA GLY A 46 18.23 7.40 -25.91
C GLY A 46 18.61 6.13 -26.68
N LYS A 47 18.63 6.22 -28.00
CA LYS A 47 18.96 5.08 -28.88
C LYS A 47 20.47 4.78 -28.80
N PRO A 48 20.90 3.52 -28.60
CA PRO A 48 22.32 3.18 -28.58
C PRO A 48 22.98 3.49 -29.94
N PRO A 49 24.27 3.90 -29.93
CA PRO A 49 25.07 4.00 -31.15
C PRO A 49 25.31 2.63 -31.79
N GLU A 50 25.85 2.60 -33.00
CA GLU A 50 26.19 1.35 -33.69
C GLU A 50 27.17 0.51 -32.84
N GLY A 51 26.82 -0.76 -32.57
CA GLY A 51 27.55 -1.65 -31.66
C GLY A 51 27.19 -1.51 -30.16
N GLY A 52 26.33 -0.57 -29.78
CA GLY A 52 25.87 -0.40 -28.40
C GLY A 52 24.69 -1.31 -28.04
N GLU A 53 24.64 -1.76 -26.78
CA GLU A 53 23.59 -2.66 -26.28
C GLU A 53 22.46 -1.90 -25.59
N SER A 54 21.21 -2.20 -25.96
CA SER A 54 20.02 -1.69 -25.26
C SER A 54 19.72 -2.49 -23.98
N PHE A 55 19.29 -1.81 -22.92
CA PHE A 55 18.91 -2.41 -21.65
C PHE A 55 17.52 -1.98 -21.22
N ASN A 56 16.59 -2.94 -21.28
CA ASN A 56 15.17 -2.76 -20.98
C ASN A 56 14.74 -3.43 -19.65
N SER A 57 15.71 -3.93 -18.87
CA SER A 57 15.49 -4.65 -17.62
C SER A 57 15.60 -3.72 -16.40
N LYS A 58 15.26 -4.23 -15.21
CA LYS A 58 15.45 -3.47 -13.96
C LYS A 58 16.93 -3.43 -13.60
N ALA A 59 17.53 -2.24 -13.57
CA ALA A 59 18.94 -2.06 -13.17
C ALA A 59 19.20 -2.36 -11.68
N TRP A 60 18.17 -2.27 -10.84
CA TRP A 60 18.30 -2.37 -9.39
C TRP A 60 17.49 -3.55 -8.83
N ARG A 61 18.13 -4.35 -7.96
CA ARG A 61 17.41 -5.19 -6.98
C ARG A 61 16.87 -4.34 -5.83
N LYS A 62 17.68 -3.37 -5.38
CA LYS A 62 17.29 -2.33 -4.43
C LYS A 62 17.78 -0.97 -4.93
N PRO A 63 16.89 -0.02 -5.27
CA PRO A 63 17.26 1.26 -5.87
C PRO A 63 18.34 2.01 -5.07
N GLY A 64 19.41 2.44 -5.74
CA GLY A 64 20.48 3.23 -5.15
C GLY A 64 21.40 2.47 -4.19
N SER A 65 21.26 1.15 -4.04
CA SER A 65 22.12 0.37 -3.12
C SER A 65 22.56 -0.99 -3.65
N THR A 66 21.78 -1.67 -4.47
CA THR A 66 22.10 -3.02 -4.92
C THR A 66 21.70 -3.20 -6.38
N PRO A 67 22.68 -3.22 -7.31
CA PRO A 67 22.45 -3.50 -8.72
C PRO A 67 21.83 -4.89 -8.92
N ALA A 68 21.19 -5.08 -10.08
CA ALA A 68 20.85 -6.43 -10.54
C ALA A 68 22.13 -7.25 -10.81
N PRO A 69 22.07 -8.59 -10.76
CA PRO A 69 23.24 -9.42 -11.04
C PRO A 69 23.86 -9.09 -12.38
N GLY A 70 25.18 -9.06 -12.40
CA GLY A 70 25.95 -8.74 -13.59
C GLY A 70 26.06 -7.25 -13.91
N LEU A 71 25.55 -6.36 -13.06
CA LEU A 71 25.61 -4.91 -13.29
C LEU A 71 26.50 -4.19 -12.28
N VAL A 72 27.19 -3.18 -12.79
CA VAL A 72 27.85 -2.11 -12.03
C VAL A 72 27.16 -0.80 -12.41
N ILE A 73 26.90 0.06 -11.43
CA ILE A 73 26.17 1.31 -11.67
C ILE A 73 26.97 2.49 -11.17
N VAL A 74 27.22 3.47 -12.06
CA VAL A 74 27.72 4.80 -11.67
C VAL A 74 26.51 5.72 -11.51
N THR A 75 26.39 6.38 -10.36
CA THR A 75 25.23 7.23 -10.03
C THR A 75 25.65 8.47 -9.26
N GLY A 76 25.00 9.60 -9.56
CA GLY A 76 25.12 10.87 -8.84
C GLY A 76 23.76 11.40 -8.41
N LYS A 77 23.75 12.43 -7.57
CA LYS A 77 22.51 13.01 -7.03
C LYS A 77 21.73 13.72 -8.14
N GLY A 78 20.47 13.34 -8.36
CA GLY A 78 19.58 13.98 -9.34
C GLY A 78 19.80 13.55 -10.80
N GLU A 79 20.89 12.84 -11.09
CA GLU A 79 21.27 12.45 -12.44
C GLU A 79 20.91 10.98 -12.76
N PRO A 80 20.59 10.66 -14.03
CA PRO A 80 20.37 9.30 -14.47
C PRO A 80 21.58 8.39 -14.14
N PRO A 81 21.36 7.11 -13.79
CA PRO A 81 22.44 6.15 -13.57
C PRO A 81 23.08 5.72 -14.89
N LEU A 82 24.38 5.46 -14.88
CA LEU A 82 25.10 4.82 -15.98
C LEU A 82 25.23 3.33 -15.65
N ILE A 83 24.70 2.48 -16.54
CA ILE A 83 24.63 1.04 -16.33
C ILE A 83 25.78 0.39 -17.10
N LEU A 84 26.58 -0.38 -16.38
CA LEU A 84 27.79 -1.01 -16.87
C LEU A 84 27.74 -2.53 -16.62
N THR A 85 28.37 -3.31 -17.50
CA THR A 85 28.56 -4.76 -17.37
C THR A 85 29.89 -5.16 -18.00
N ASN A 86 30.39 -6.36 -17.72
CA ASN A 86 31.44 -7.00 -18.52
C ASN A 86 31.21 -8.51 -18.61
N GLN A 87 32.11 -9.23 -19.28
CA GLN A 87 31.97 -10.67 -19.49
C GLN A 87 31.94 -11.45 -18.18
N LYS A 88 32.88 -11.17 -17.27
CA LYS A 88 32.94 -11.78 -15.93
C LYS A 88 31.62 -11.59 -15.17
N ARG A 89 31.04 -10.39 -15.25
CA ARG A 89 29.74 -10.07 -14.62
C ARG A 89 28.57 -10.83 -15.22
N ARG A 90 28.55 -11.04 -16.52
CA ARG A 90 27.51 -11.84 -17.18
C ARG A 90 27.58 -13.29 -16.74
N GLU A 91 28.78 -13.84 -16.62
CA GLU A 91 29.01 -15.21 -16.13
C GLU A 91 28.57 -15.36 -14.67
N GLU A 92 28.93 -14.41 -13.79
CA GLU A 92 28.47 -14.37 -12.39
C GLU A 92 26.95 -14.30 -12.28
N ALA A 93 26.28 -13.55 -13.17
CA ALA A 93 24.83 -13.44 -13.20
C ALA A 93 24.16 -14.77 -13.60
N VAL A 94 24.74 -15.50 -14.55
CA VAL A 94 24.28 -16.84 -14.95
C VAL A 94 24.44 -17.81 -13.78
N GLU A 95 25.61 -17.84 -13.13
CA GLU A 95 25.83 -18.69 -11.96
C GLU A 95 24.90 -18.38 -10.78
N GLU A 96 24.64 -17.10 -10.48
CA GLU A 96 23.69 -16.72 -9.43
C GLU A 96 22.27 -17.19 -9.75
N THR A 97 21.91 -17.14 -11.04
CA THR A 97 20.59 -17.61 -11.51
C THR A 97 20.50 -19.13 -11.38
N GLU A 98 21.52 -19.87 -11.79
CA GLU A 98 21.57 -21.33 -11.64
C GLU A 98 21.60 -21.79 -10.17
N LYS A 99 22.35 -21.09 -9.30
CA LYS A 99 22.38 -21.37 -7.85
C LYS A 99 21.02 -21.12 -7.22
N TRP A 100 20.33 -20.05 -7.62
CA TRP A 100 18.98 -19.77 -7.17
C TRP A 100 17.99 -20.84 -7.63
N GLU A 101 18.10 -21.31 -8.88
CA GLU A 101 17.27 -22.40 -9.42
C GLU A 101 17.53 -23.75 -8.74
N LYS A 102 18.79 -24.09 -8.45
CA LYS A 102 19.17 -25.30 -7.69
C LYS A 102 18.69 -25.25 -6.23
N GLN A 103 18.82 -24.11 -5.55
CA GLN A 103 18.30 -23.95 -4.19
C GLN A 103 16.77 -24.05 -4.15
N LYS A 104 16.09 -23.62 -5.22
CA LYS A 104 14.64 -23.76 -5.37
C LYS A 104 14.23 -25.23 -5.58
N SER A 105 15.02 -26.02 -6.30
CA SER A 105 14.77 -27.45 -6.50
C SER A 105 15.10 -28.31 -5.27
N GLU A 106 16.15 -27.97 -4.51
CA GLU A 106 16.51 -28.66 -3.26
C GLU A 106 15.54 -28.39 -2.10
N LYS A 107 14.96 -27.19 -2.02
CA LYS A 107 13.88 -26.91 -1.06
C LYS A 107 12.59 -27.68 -1.40
N ALA A 108 12.38 -28.04 -2.67
CA ALA A 108 11.20 -28.78 -3.11
C ALA A 108 11.29 -30.30 -2.83
N SER A 109 12.49 -30.86 -2.70
CA SER A 109 12.70 -32.29 -2.45
C SER A 109 12.63 -32.68 -0.96
N LYS A 110 12.83 -31.75 -0.02
CA LYS A 110 12.68 -32.01 1.43
C LYS A 110 11.22 -32.06 1.93
N SER A 111 10.25 -31.60 1.14
CA SER A 111 8.83 -31.54 1.54
C SER A 111 8.00 -32.77 1.14
N LYS A 112 8.62 -33.80 0.53
CA LYS A 112 7.93 -34.91 -0.13
C LYS A 112 8.23 -36.26 0.53
N LYS A 113 7.90 -36.41 1.81
CA LYS A 113 7.69 -37.74 2.44
C LYS A 113 6.51 -37.68 3.41
N THR A 114 5.30 -37.75 2.88
CA THR A 114 4.17 -38.51 3.43
C THR A 114 3.05 -38.59 2.38
N ALA A 115 2.48 -39.79 2.24
CA ALA A 115 1.32 -40.18 1.42
C ALA A 115 1.49 -40.31 -0.11
N GLY A 116 2.04 -41.47 -0.53
CA GLY A 116 1.30 -42.55 -1.24
C GLY A 116 0.47 -42.24 -2.50
N ASP A 117 1.04 -42.62 -3.65
CA ASP A 117 0.50 -43.30 -4.85
C ASP A 117 -0.97 -43.09 -5.30
N ASN A 118 -1.17 -42.48 -6.47
CA ASN A 118 -1.26 -43.22 -7.74
C ASN A 118 -1.40 -42.31 -9.00
N ASN A 119 -0.57 -42.65 -9.99
CA ASN A 119 -0.77 -42.58 -11.45
C ASN A 119 -1.07 -41.25 -12.17
N GLY A 120 0.03 -40.66 -12.67
CA GLY A 120 0.27 -40.52 -14.12
C GLY A 120 -0.67 -39.66 -14.96
N ALA A 121 -0.31 -38.38 -15.17
CA ALA A 121 -0.28 -37.71 -16.48
C ALA A 121 0.10 -36.22 -16.34
N GLY A 122 1.27 -35.85 -16.87
CA GLY A 122 1.65 -34.48 -17.23
C GLY A 122 1.82 -33.47 -16.10
N GLU A 123 3.03 -33.34 -15.54
CA GLU A 123 3.39 -32.18 -14.72
C GLU A 123 3.41 -30.92 -15.59
N LYS A 124 2.24 -30.26 -15.67
CA LYS A 124 2.13 -28.85 -16.01
C LYS A 124 3.00 -28.09 -15.02
N ALA A 125 3.95 -27.31 -15.54
CA ALA A 125 4.66 -26.28 -14.80
C ALA A 125 3.72 -25.63 -13.78
N LYS A 126 4.07 -25.67 -12.48
CA LYS A 126 3.33 -24.95 -11.44
C LYS A 126 3.36 -23.47 -11.79
N LYS A 127 2.33 -23.02 -12.49
CA LYS A 127 2.02 -21.60 -12.70
C LYS A 127 1.98 -20.96 -11.31
N GLU A 128 2.66 -19.84 -11.15
CA GLU A 128 2.41 -18.98 -10.01
C GLU A 128 0.90 -18.78 -9.86
N PRO A 129 0.37 -18.88 -8.64
CA PRO A 129 -1.06 -18.71 -8.43
C PRO A 129 -1.48 -17.37 -9.04
N PRO A 130 -2.62 -17.34 -9.76
CA PRO A 130 -3.05 -16.13 -10.44
C PRO A 130 -3.26 -15.00 -9.42
N LEU A 131 -2.71 -13.82 -9.69
CA LEU A 131 -2.85 -12.63 -8.83
C LEU A 131 -4.30 -12.07 -8.82
N SER A 132 -5.14 -12.54 -9.73
CA SER A 132 -6.52 -12.11 -9.87
C SER A 132 -7.37 -13.19 -10.55
N ARG A 133 -8.67 -13.16 -10.30
CA ARG A 133 -9.67 -14.02 -10.96
C ARG A 133 -10.67 -13.19 -11.75
N TYR A 134 -11.13 -13.70 -12.89
CA TYR A 134 -12.19 -13.06 -13.66
C TYR A 134 -13.53 -13.18 -12.95
N LEU A 135 -14.29 -12.09 -12.95
CA LEU A 135 -15.65 -12.04 -12.42
C LEU A 135 -16.65 -12.40 -13.51
N LYS A 136 -17.60 -13.26 -13.17
CA LYS A 136 -18.68 -13.69 -14.07
C LYS A 136 -19.90 -12.79 -13.91
N LYS A 137 -20.71 -12.73 -14.95
CA LYS A 137 -22.01 -12.03 -14.95
C LYS A 137 -23.13 -12.98 -14.50
N PRO A 138 -24.22 -12.49 -13.88
CA PRO A 138 -24.38 -11.11 -13.39
C PRO A 138 -23.35 -10.77 -12.29
N TYR A 139 -23.03 -9.49 -12.15
CA TYR A 139 -22.12 -9.02 -11.10
C TYR A 139 -22.94 -8.67 -9.87
N GLN A 140 -22.35 -8.87 -8.69
CA GLN A 140 -22.96 -8.50 -7.42
C GLN A 140 -22.64 -7.03 -7.09
N TRP A 141 -23.65 -6.30 -6.65
CA TRP A 141 -23.59 -4.88 -6.29
C TRP A 141 -24.20 -4.63 -4.92
N ARG A 142 -23.72 -3.59 -4.25
CA ARG A 142 -24.27 -3.08 -2.98
C ARG A 142 -24.50 -1.58 -3.06
N CYS A 143 -25.69 -1.13 -2.63
CA CYS A 143 -25.98 0.28 -2.47
C CYS A 143 -25.09 0.89 -1.38
N ARG A 144 -24.55 2.08 -1.63
CA ARG A 144 -23.66 2.78 -0.69
C ARG A 144 -24.36 3.36 0.52
N ASP A 145 -25.66 3.64 0.39
CA ASP A 145 -26.40 4.41 1.38
C ASP A 145 -27.29 3.51 2.26
N CYS A 146 -27.97 2.53 1.67
CA CYS A 146 -28.86 1.61 2.42
C CYS A 146 -28.34 0.18 2.55
N GLY A 147 -27.20 -0.16 1.94
CA GLY A 147 -26.63 -1.50 2.00
C GLY A 147 -27.35 -2.58 1.16
N GLU A 148 -28.45 -2.25 0.46
CA GLU A 148 -29.18 -3.22 -0.35
C GLU A 148 -28.28 -3.88 -1.41
N GLU A 149 -28.34 -5.20 -1.49
CA GLU A 149 -27.54 -6.03 -2.38
C GLU A 149 -28.37 -6.53 -3.56
N PHE A 150 -27.78 -6.53 -4.77
CA PHE A 150 -28.47 -6.97 -5.98
C PHE A 150 -27.51 -7.46 -7.07
N ASP A 151 -28.03 -8.29 -7.97
CA ASP A 151 -27.30 -8.83 -9.11
C ASP A 151 -27.66 -8.10 -10.41
N ALA A 152 -26.66 -7.55 -11.10
CA ALA A 152 -26.86 -6.84 -12.36
C ALA A 152 -25.69 -6.99 -13.33
N ARG A 153 -25.97 -6.95 -14.64
CA ARG A 153 -24.94 -7.00 -15.69
C ARG A 153 -24.15 -5.68 -15.82
N LYS A 154 -24.72 -4.58 -15.33
CA LYS A 154 -24.19 -3.20 -15.36
C LYS A 154 -24.54 -2.53 -14.02
N PRO A 155 -23.79 -1.50 -13.59
CA PRO A 155 -24.17 -0.73 -12.41
C PRO A 155 -25.51 -0.03 -12.65
N GLU A 156 -26.41 -0.14 -11.70
CA GLU A 156 -27.70 0.54 -11.66
C GLU A 156 -27.68 1.50 -10.47
N VAL A 157 -28.02 2.77 -10.71
CA VAL A 157 -28.00 3.80 -9.66
C VAL A 157 -29.04 3.44 -8.59
N HIS A 158 -28.63 3.47 -7.33
CA HIS A 158 -29.48 3.17 -6.17
C HIS A 158 -29.27 4.27 -5.11
N CYS A 159 -30.33 4.68 -4.39
CA CYS A 159 -30.31 5.80 -3.43
C CYS A 159 -29.64 7.10 -3.93
N LYS A 160 -29.66 7.35 -5.25
CA LYS A 160 -29.01 8.48 -5.96
C LYS A 160 -27.50 8.32 -6.21
N ARG A 161 -26.89 7.20 -5.84
CA ARG A 161 -25.45 6.95 -6.03
C ARG A 161 -25.17 5.69 -6.83
N ASN A 162 -23.98 5.68 -7.40
CA ASN A 162 -23.42 4.52 -8.05
C ASN A 162 -23.07 3.44 -7.00
N PRO A 163 -23.58 2.20 -7.15
CA PRO A 163 -23.33 1.14 -6.19
C PRO A 163 -21.85 0.70 -6.21
N ARG A 164 -21.44 -0.01 -5.17
CA ARG A 164 -20.15 -0.70 -5.11
C ARG A 164 -20.31 -2.08 -5.72
N GLN A 165 -19.37 -2.49 -6.55
CA GLN A 165 -19.34 -3.87 -7.05
C GLN A 165 -18.63 -4.72 -6.00
N ARG A 166 -19.13 -5.93 -5.73
CA ARG A 166 -18.47 -6.87 -4.82
C ARG A 166 -17.95 -8.08 -5.56
N ALA A 167 -17.05 -8.79 -4.90
CA ALA A 167 -16.56 -10.08 -5.32
C ALA A 167 -16.68 -11.07 -4.17
N GLU A 168 -17.05 -12.31 -4.49
CA GLU A 168 -17.08 -13.40 -3.51
C GLU A 168 -15.69 -13.64 -2.92
N VAL A 169 -15.57 -14.01 -1.66
CA VAL A 169 -14.28 -14.41 -1.09
C VAL A 169 -13.86 -15.75 -1.71
N SER A 170 -12.62 -15.86 -2.18
CA SER A 170 -12.12 -17.12 -2.75
C SER A 170 -12.07 -18.23 -1.71
N ARG A 171 -12.17 -19.50 -2.16
CA ARG A 171 -12.11 -20.67 -1.27
C ARG A 171 -10.84 -20.70 -0.41
N ASP A 172 -9.71 -20.26 -0.94
CA ASP A 172 -8.45 -20.25 -0.21
C ASP A 172 -8.46 -19.17 0.88
N SER A 173 -8.99 -17.98 0.58
CA SER A 173 -9.20 -16.92 1.58
C SER A 173 -10.26 -17.30 2.62
N THR A 174 -11.34 -17.97 2.24
CA THR A 174 -12.34 -18.49 3.18
C THR A 174 -11.72 -19.47 4.18
N LYS A 175 -10.89 -20.40 3.70
CA LYS A 175 -10.15 -21.33 4.59
C LYS A 175 -9.22 -20.59 5.54
N TRP A 176 -8.51 -19.58 5.04
CA TRP A 176 -7.64 -18.75 5.86
C TRP A 176 -8.43 -18.01 6.96
N PHE A 177 -9.57 -17.42 6.61
CA PHE A 177 -10.43 -16.73 7.58
C PHE A 177 -11.01 -17.68 8.62
N ASN A 178 -11.51 -18.85 8.21
CA ASN A 178 -12.04 -19.82 9.17
C ASN A 178 -10.96 -20.25 10.17
N GLN A 179 -9.74 -20.53 9.71
CA GLN A 179 -8.63 -20.85 10.60
C GLN A 179 -8.29 -19.68 11.53
N PHE A 180 -8.26 -18.46 10.99
CA PHE A 180 -8.04 -17.25 11.79
C PHE A 180 -9.10 -17.12 12.89
N LEU A 181 -10.39 -17.26 12.56
CA LEU A 181 -11.50 -17.13 13.51
C LEU A 181 -11.54 -18.26 14.55
N GLU A 182 -11.10 -19.47 14.19
CA GLU A 182 -10.98 -20.60 15.13
C GLU A 182 -9.86 -20.38 16.16
N ASP A 183 -8.76 -19.76 15.75
CA ASP A 183 -7.55 -19.60 16.58
C ASP A 183 -7.49 -18.24 17.31
N VAL A 184 -8.26 -17.24 16.86
CA VAL A 184 -8.10 -15.87 17.35
C VAL A 184 -8.66 -15.70 18.76
N GLN A 185 -7.84 -15.12 19.63
CA GLN A 185 -8.30 -14.49 20.87
C GLN A 185 -7.90 -13.01 20.79
N TRP A 186 -8.91 -12.14 20.67
CA TRP A 186 -8.66 -10.71 20.57
C TRP A 186 -8.02 -10.23 21.86
N THR A 187 -6.85 -9.59 21.74
CA THR A 187 -6.06 -9.18 22.90
C THR A 187 -5.69 -7.71 22.79
N TYR A 188 -6.17 -6.89 23.72
CA TYR A 188 -5.80 -5.49 23.81
C TYR A 188 -4.40 -5.34 24.40
N MET A 189 -3.63 -4.43 23.82
CA MET A 189 -2.30 -4.04 24.32
C MET A 189 -2.20 -2.52 24.44
N PRO A 190 -1.62 -1.99 25.53
CA PRO A 190 -1.36 -0.55 25.68
C PRO A 190 -0.51 0.02 24.53
N HIS A 191 -0.91 1.17 23.98
CA HIS A 191 -0.28 1.69 22.76
C HIS A 191 1.18 2.11 22.95
N LEU A 192 1.58 2.57 24.13
CA LEU A 192 2.94 3.05 24.39
C LEU A 192 3.99 1.92 24.24
N GLU A 193 3.60 0.66 24.43
CA GLU A 193 4.46 -0.50 24.18
C GLU A 193 4.90 -0.62 22.71
N VAL A 194 4.13 -0.03 21.78
CA VAL A 194 4.34 -0.18 20.33
C VAL A 194 4.56 1.14 19.58
N THR A 195 4.10 2.26 20.12
CA THR A 195 4.01 3.54 19.38
C THR A 195 4.90 4.65 19.90
N THR A 196 5.67 4.42 20.97
CA THR A 196 6.57 5.43 21.55
C THR A 196 7.51 6.04 20.48
N GLY A 197 7.52 7.38 20.42
CA GLY A 197 8.39 8.15 19.52
C GLY A 197 7.97 8.15 18.05
N LEU A 198 6.73 7.76 17.74
CA LEU A 198 6.15 7.96 16.41
C LEU A 198 5.47 9.33 16.33
N VAL A 199 5.58 9.98 15.17
CA VAL A 199 5.00 11.32 14.92
C VAL A 199 3.50 11.34 15.19
N GLY A 200 3.04 12.37 15.89
CA GLY A 200 1.65 12.62 16.23
C GLY A 200 1.09 11.73 17.34
N VAL A 201 1.84 10.75 17.88
CA VAL A 201 1.37 9.96 19.02
C VAL A 201 1.35 10.85 20.25
N ILE A 202 0.22 10.86 20.94
CA ILE A 202 0.07 11.61 22.18
C ILE A 202 0.43 10.70 23.36
N ASP A 203 1.14 11.28 24.32
CA ASP A 203 1.49 10.66 25.60
C ASP A 203 1.05 11.62 26.71
N ASP A 204 -0.25 11.67 26.92
CA ASP A 204 -0.92 12.46 27.96
C ASP A 204 -1.88 11.57 28.76
N GLU A 205 -2.10 11.90 30.03
CA GLU A 205 -2.86 11.06 30.94
C GLU A 205 -4.32 10.84 30.49
N GLU A 206 -4.96 11.87 29.93
CA GLU A 206 -6.37 11.84 29.56
C GLU A 206 -6.62 11.04 28.28
N ALA A 207 -5.88 11.31 27.20
CA ALA A 207 -6.02 10.56 25.96
C ALA A 207 -5.54 9.11 26.12
N ASN A 208 -4.48 8.87 26.92
CA ASN A 208 -4.05 7.51 27.24
C ASN A 208 -5.14 6.74 28.02
N ALA A 209 -5.81 7.40 28.97
CA ALA A 209 -6.92 6.80 29.71
C ALA A 209 -8.12 6.48 28.79
N LEU A 210 -8.48 7.39 27.89
CA LEU A 210 -9.55 7.18 26.92
C LEU A 210 -9.22 6.04 25.93
N ALA A 211 -7.98 6.01 25.41
CA ALA A 211 -7.52 4.95 24.52
C ALA A 211 -7.49 3.58 25.22
N LYS A 212 -7.14 3.55 26.51
CA LYS A 212 -7.24 2.34 27.33
C LYS A 212 -8.68 1.89 27.51
N GLU A 213 -9.58 2.81 27.82
CA GLU A 213 -11.00 2.51 27.97
C GLU A 213 -11.60 1.94 26.67
N ALA A 214 -11.29 2.56 25.53
CA ALA A 214 -11.66 2.06 24.21
C ALA A 214 -11.11 0.65 23.97
N GLY A 215 -9.83 0.42 24.26
CA GLY A 215 -9.17 -0.87 24.13
C GLY A 215 -9.84 -1.98 24.94
N ASP A 216 -10.02 -1.75 26.25
CA ASP A 216 -10.64 -2.70 27.17
C ASP A 216 -12.11 -2.99 26.79
N SER A 217 -12.84 -1.97 26.33
CA SER A 217 -14.24 -2.09 25.88
C SER A 217 -14.32 -2.95 24.62
N LEU A 218 -13.50 -2.63 23.61
CA LEU A 218 -13.48 -3.34 22.34
C LEU A 218 -13.01 -4.79 22.50
N GLU A 219 -12.06 -5.08 23.39
CA GLU A 219 -11.62 -6.46 23.65
C GLU A 219 -12.76 -7.34 24.14
N LYS A 220 -13.59 -6.82 25.06
CA LYS A 220 -14.77 -7.54 25.57
C LYS A 220 -15.80 -7.78 24.48
N ILE A 221 -16.04 -6.78 23.64
CA ILE A 221 -16.98 -6.87 22.52
C ILE A 221 -16.49 -7.92 21.51
N LEU A 222 -15.25 -7.80 21.03
CA LEU A 222 -14.71 -8.69 20.00
C LEU A 222 -14.61 -10.16 20.46
N ASN A 223 -14.38 -10.43 21.75
CA ASN A 223 -14.39 -11.79 22.27
C ASN A 223 -15.80 -12.30 22.66
N GLY A 224 -16.81 -11.43 22.66
CA GLY A 224 -18.21 -11.77 22.97
C GLY A 224 -19.08 -12.00 21.74
N GLU A 225 -18.66 -11.53 20.57
CA GLU A 225 -19.40 -11.61 19.31
C GLU A 225 -19.18 -12.93 18.57
N ASP A 226 -20.24 -13.47 17.97
CA ASP A 226 -20.14 -14.63 17.06
C ASP A 226 -19.71 -14.16 15.67
N MET A 227 -18.42 -14.32 15.38
CA MET A 227 -17.78 -13.82 14.17
C MET A 227 -17.85 -14.85 13.04
N SER A 228 -18.16 -14.38 11.84
CA SER A 228 -18.21 -15.24 10.66
C SER A 228 -17.41 -14.68 9.49
N THR A 229 -16.93 -15.58 8.64
CA THR A 229 -16.19 -15.22 7.43
C THR A 229 -17.10 -14.50 6.44
N PRO A 230 -16.72 -13.29 5.96
CA PRO A 230 -17.54 -12.57 5.00
C PRO A 230 -17.64 -13.33 3.68
N LYS A 231 -18.84 -13.34 3.10
CA LYS A 231 -19.09 -14.04 1.83
C LYS A 231 -18.59 -13.25 0.62
N TYR A 232 -18.64 -11.92 0.70
CA TYR A 232 -18.25 -11.00 -0.36
C TYR A 232 -17.41 -9.86 0.21
N PHE A 233 -16.66 -9.17 -0.63
CA PHE A 233 -15.95 -7.94 -0.26
C PHE A 233 -16.14 -6.87 -1.35
N ASP A 234 -16.12 -5.61 -0.95
CA ASP A 234 -16.17 -4.47 -1.87
C ASP A 234 -14.92 -4.39 -2.76
N LEU A 235 -15.12 -4.29 -4.06
CA LEU A 235 -14.03 -3.99 -5.00
C LEU A 235 -13.68 -2.51 -4.95
N TYR A 236 -12.39 -2.22 -4.75
CA TYR A 236 -11.90 -0.85 -4.80
C TYR A 236 -12.15 -0.22 -6.17
N ASN A 237 -12.85 0.92 -6.18
CA ASN A 237 -13.03 1.75 -7.36
C ASN A 237 -12.20 3.04 -7.20
N GLU A 238 -11.19 3.20 -8.06
CA GLU A 238 -10.34 4.39 -8.05
C GLU A 238 -11.06 5.67 -8.49
N ARG A 239 -12.17 5.54 -9.23
CA ARG A 239 -12.91 6.69 -9.74
C ARG A 239 -13.70 7.33 -8.61
N THR A 240 -13.39 8.60 -8.37
CA THR A 240 -14.10 9.44 -7.40
C THR A 240 -14.63 10.70 -8.08
N ARG A 241 -15.70 11.28 -7.52
CA ARG A 241 -16.22 12.59 -7.91
C ARG A 241 -15.58 13.72 -7.12
N TYR A 242 -15.20 13.46 -5.87
CA TYR A 242 -14.60 14.46 -4.98
C TYR A 242 -13.21 14.01 -4.52
N LEU A 243 -12.34 14.97 -4.23
CA LEU A 243 -11.07 14.69 -3.55
C LEU A 243 -11.36 14.12 -2.16
N ARG A 244 -10.68 13.03 -1.84
CA ARG A 244 -10.81 12.34 -0.56
C ARG A 244 -9.57 12.60 0.28
N VAL A 245 -9.72 12.49 1.60
CA VAL A 245 -8.61 12.46 2.56
C VAL A 245 -7.47 11.57 2.07
N SER A 246 -7.79 10.36 1.58
CA SER A 246 -6.77 9.41 1.11
C SER A 246 -5.94 9.87 -0.10
N ASP A 247 -6.45 10.81 -0.90
CA ASP A 247 -5.83 11.33 -2.12
C ASP A 247 -4.73 12.38 -1.80
N LEU A 248 -4.86 13.08 -0.67
CA LEU A 248 -3.94 14.16 -0.26
C LEU A 248 -2.70 13.67 0.53
N LYS A 249 -2.64 12.38 0.89
CA LYS A 249 -1.53 11.82 1.70
C LYS A 249 -0.19 11.79 0.96
N GLU A 250 -0.22 11.67 -0.36
CA GLU A 250 0.96 11.53 -1.22
C GLU A 250 0.75 12.20 -2.58
N HIS A 251 1.79 12.87 -3.08
CA HIS A 251 1.77 13.56 -4.37
C HIS A 251 1.37 12.63 -5.53
N SER A 252 1.82 11.38 -5.55
CA SER A 252 1.47 10.43 -6.62
C SER A 252 -0.03 10.10 -6.65
N LYS A 253 -0.69 10.06 -5.49
CA LYS A 253 -2.14 9.84 -5.38
C LYS A 253 -2.89 11.08 -5.84
N PHE A 254 -2.52 12.25 -5.30
CA PHE A 254 -3.09 13.53 -5.68
C PHE A 254 -2.98 13.76 -7.19
N LYS A 255 -1.77 13.68 -7.75
CA LYS A 255 -1.48 13.81 -9.19
C LYS A 255 -2.39 12.91 -10.02
N ARG A 256 -2.52 11.64 -9.65
CA ARG A 256 -3.35 10.69 -10.40
C ARG A 256 -4.82 11.09 -10.39
N VAL A 257 -5.33 11.53 -9.25
CA VAL A 257 -6.75 11.88 -9.08
C VAL A 257 -7.06 13.23 -9.75
N ILE A 258 -6.28 14.28 -9.47
CA ILE A 258 -6.59 15.63 -9.98
C ILE A 258 -6.56 15.69 -11.51
N ASN A 259 -5.67 14.93 -12.16
CA ASN A 259 -5.61 14.84 -13.63
C ASN A 259 -6.78 14.06 -14.26
N ARG A 260 -7.55 13.30 -13.48
CA ARG A 260 -8.60 12.41 -13.99
C ARG A 260 -9.99 12.72 -13.45
N ILE A 261 -10.10 13.42 -12.33
CA ILE A 261 -11.35 13.62 -11.59
C ILE A 261 -12.44 14.28 -12.46
N ALA A 262 -12.07 15.28 -13.26
CA ALA A 262 -12.97 15.91 -14.22
C ALA A 262 -13.54 14.89 -15.24
N SER A 263 -12.67 14.07 -15.83
CA SER A 263 -13.09 13.02 -16.77
C SER A 263 -13.93 11.93 -16.10
N TRP A 264 -13.66 11.62 -14.84
CA TRP A 264 -14.37 10.58 -14.08
C TRP A 264 -15.78 11.01 -13.71
N ARG A 265 -16.02 12.31 -13.49
CA ARG A 265 -17.36 12.85 -13.19
C ARG A 265 -18.36 12.59 -14.32
N VAL A 266 -17.94 12.72 -15.58
CA VAL A 266 -18.81 12.49 -16.75
C VAL A 266 -18.80 11.04 -17.25
N ALA A 267 -17.85 10.22 -16.79
CA ALA A 267 -17.70 8.86 -17.26
C ALA A 267 -18.70 7.90 -16.62
N LYS A 268 -19.45 7.16 -17.45
CA LYS A 268 -20.29 6.05 -16.96
C LYS A 268 -19.43 5.00 -16.23
N GLN A 269 -19.90 4.56 -15.06
CA GLN A 269 -19.25 3.47 -14.32
C GLN A 269 -19.30 2.19 -15.16
N LYS A 270 -18.17 1.48 -15.20
CA LYS A 270 -18.06 0.18 -15.85
C LYS A 270 -17.78 -0.88 -14.78
N PRO A 271 -18.33 -2.10 -14.92
CA PRO A 271 -17.98 -3.19 -14.03
C PRO A 271 -16.49 -3.49 -14.08
N VAL A 272 -15.91 -3.79 -12.93
CA VAL A 272 -14.58 -4.35 -12.77
C VAL A 272 -14.63 -5.82 -13.21
N GLY A 273 -13.77 -6.20 -14.15
CA GLY A 273 -13.77 -7.55 -14.73
C GLY A 273 -12.97 -8.59 -13.94
N LYS A 274 -12.15 -8.16 -12.96
CA LYS A 274 -11.26 -9.03 -12.18
C LYS A 274 -11.28 -8.66 -10.70
N ALA A 275 -11.23 -9.66 -9.83
CA ALA A 275 -11.00 -9.49 -8.40
C ALA A 275 -9.57 -9.91 -8.04
N PRO A 276 -8.93 -9.27 -7.06
CA PRO A 276 -7.63 -9.70 -6.56
C PRO A 276 -7.72 -11.08 -5.89
N LEU A 277 -6.57 -11.74 -5.72
CA LEU A 277 -6.41 -12.98 -4.97
C LEU A 277 -5.26 -12.85 -3.95
N GLY A 278 -5.23 -13.74 -2.95
CA GLY A 278 -4.16 -13.82 -1.96
C GLY A 278 -4.21 -12.69 -0.93
N VAL A 279 -3.06 -12.14 -0.54
CA VAL A 279 -2.95 -11.16 0.57
C VAL A 279 -3.79 -9.89 0.33
N ILE A 280 -3.97 -9.50 -0.93
CA ILE A 280 -4.80 -8.33 -1.29
C ILE A 280 -6.28 -8.65 -1.08
N GLU A 281 -6.75 -9.83 -1.51
CA GLU A 281 -8.11 -10.29 -1.26
C GLU A 281 -8.37 -10.42 0.25
N ILE A 282 -7.44 -11.03 1.00
CA ILE A 282 -7.52 -11.14 2.46
C ILE A 282 -7.65 -9.75 3.09
N GLY A 283 -6.88 -8.75 2.64
CA GLY A 283 -7.01 -7.38 3.13
C GLY A 283 -8.42 -6.82 2.95
N HIS A 284 -8.98 -6.90 1.74
CA HIS A 284 -10.32 -6.38 1.47
C HIS A 284 -11.44 -7.16 2.19
N ALA A 285 -11.30 -8.48 2.27
CA ALA A 285 -12.23 -9.30 3.04
C ALA A 285 -12.12 -8.99 4.55
N PHE A 286 -10.93 -8.64 5.06
CA PHE A 286 -10.77 -8.25 6.46
C PHE A 286 -11.41 -6.89 6.74
N ASP A 287 -11.32 -5.94 5.81
CA ASP A 287 -12.01 -4.66 5.90
C ASP A 287 -13.55 -4.86 5.96
N GLU A 288 -14.08 -5.79 5.14
CA GLU A 288 -15.51 -6.15 5.18
C GLU A 288 -15.89 -6.82 6.52
N PHE A 289 -15.11 -7.80 6.96
CA PHE A 289 -15.29 -8.51 8.23
C PHE A 289 -15.36 -7.54 9.42
N LEU A 290 -14.43 -6.59 9.49
CA LEU A 290 -14.44 -5.55 10.52
C LEU A 290 -15.65 -4.63 10.37
N GLY A 291 -16.02 -4.25 9.15
CA GLY A 291 -17.22 -3.45 8.90
C GLY A 291 -18.49 -4.13 9.42
N GLU A 292 -18.70 -5.40 9.10
CA GLU A 292 -19.85 -6.18 9.59
C GLU A 292 -19.81 -6.36 11.10
N THR A 293 -18.64 -6.63 11.67
CA THR A 293 -18.45 -6.74 13.13
C THR A 293 -18.81 -5.43 13.83
N PHE A 294 -18.30 -4.31 13.32
CA PHE A 294 -18.50 -3.02 13.95
C PHE A 294 -19.91 -2.46 13.79
N GLU A 295 -20.59 -2.77 12.67
CA GLU A 295 -22.01 -2.40 12.49
C GLU A 295 -22.94 -3.13 13.47
N ASN A 296 -22.52 -4.28 14.01
CA ASN A 296 -23.31 -5.06 14.96
C ASN A 296 -22.98 -4.75 16.44
N ILE A 297 -22.00 -3.88 16.72
CA ILE A 297 -21.66 -3.51 18.09
C ILE A 297 -22.86 -2.85 18.78
N GLN A 298 -23.35 -3.49 19.85
CA GLN A 298 -24.35 -2.93 20.74
C GLN A 298 -23.66 -2.26 21.94
N SER A 299 -23.35 -0.98 21.81
CA SER A 299 -22.68 -0.19 22.85
C SER A 299 -23.18 1.25 22.82
N ASP A 300 -23.30 1.87 24.00
CA ASP A 300 -23.58 3.30 24.11
C ASP A 300 -22.34 4.16 23.84
N ASP A 301 -21.14 3.58 23.94
CA ASP A 301 -19.86 4.28 23.77
C ASP A 301 -19.35 4.22 22.33
N TRP A 302 -19.64 3.12 21.62
CA TRP A 302 -19.19 2.91 20.24
C TRP A 302 -20.30 3.23 19.24
N ALA A 303 -19.95 4.00 18.22
CA ALA A 303 -20.83 4.31 17.11
C ALA A 303 -20.09 4.22 15.77
N LYS A 304 -20.86 4.21 14.68
CA LYS A 304 -20.32 4.34 13.33
C LYS A 304 -19.66 5.70 13.16
N GLY A 305 -18.54 5.74 12.45
CA GLY A 305 -17.85 7.00 12.17
C GLY A 305 -18.70 7.94 11.31
N GLU A 306 -18.58 9.24 11.59
CA GLU A 306 -19.32 10.28 10.86
C GLU A 306 -18.52 10.82 9.69
N ARG A 307 -19.21 11.30 8.66
CA ARG A 307 -18.53 11.92 7.53
C ARG A 307 -17.94 13.27 7.95
N VAL A 308 -16.66 13.45 7.68
CA VAL A 308 -15.96 14.71 7.87
C VAL A 308 -15.76 15.42 6.53
N LEU A 309 -15.80 16.74 6.56
CA LEU A 309 -15.57 17.62 5.42
C LEU A 309 -14.79 18.84 5.94
N PHE A 310 -13.72 19.20 5.26
CA PHE A 310 -12.97 20.42 5.54
C PHE A 310 -12.57 21.10 4.24
N ASP A 311 -12.38 22.41 4.31
CA ASP A 311 -11.84 23.19 3.20
C ASP A 311 -10.33 23.22 3.28
N CYS A 312 -9.66 22.65 2.27
CA CYS A 312 -8.22 22.72 2.15
C CYS A 312 -7.86 24.07 1.51
N GLU A 313 -7.46 25.03 2.33
CA GLU A 313 -7.16 26.40 1.91
C GLU A 313 -6.08 26.44 0.82
N GLU A 314 -5.00 25.67 0.97
CA GLU A 314 -3.85 25.68 0.06
C GLU A 314 -4.24 25.23 -1.35
N LEU A 315 -5.19 24.30 -1.45
CA LEU A 315 -5.70 23.81 -2.74
C LEU A 315 -6.96 24.56 -3.20
N GLY A 316 -7.63 25.28 -2.29
CA GLY A 316 -8.91 25.98 -2.48
C GLY A 316 -10.06 25.02 -2.82
N VAL A 317 -10.10 23.85 -2.20
CA VAL A 317 -11.10 22.79 -2.47
C VAL A 317 -11.53 22.08 -1.20
N SER A 318 -12.79 21.66 -1.14
CA SER A 318 -13.28 20.83 -0.04
C SER A 318 -12.85 19.37 -0.19
N VAL A 319 -12.45 18.76 0.93
CA VAL A 319 -11.93 17.40 1.01
C VAL A 319 -12.74 16.62 2.04
N GLY A 320 -13.21 15.44 1.64
CA GLY A 320 -14.06 14.61 2.49
C GLY A 320 -13.49 13.24 2.81
N GLY A 321 -13.96 12.67 3.91
CA GLY A 321 -13.74 11.26 4.24
C GLY A 321 -14.64 10.83 5.40
N THR A 322 -14.51 9.58 5.82
CA THR A 322 -15.31 9.01 6.89
C THR A 322 -14.38 8.11 7.69
N PRO A 323 -14.03 8.47 8.94
CA PRO A 323 -13.43 7.56 9.89
C PRO A 323 -14.29 6.30 10.04
N ASP A 324 -13.69 5.18 10.42
CA ASP A 324 -14.39 3.91 10.48
C ASP A 324 -15.41 3.87 11.65
N LEU A 325 -15.02 4.40 12.82
CA LEU A 325 -15.82 4.37 14.04
C LEU A 325 -15.77 5.71 14.78
N ASN A 326 -16.56 5.79 15.85
CA ASN A 326 -16.51 6.83 16.87
C ASN A 326 -16.57 6.16 18.25
N PHE A 327 -15.76 6.65 19.19
CA PHE A 327 -15.79 6.23 20.58
C PHE A 327 -15.98 7.47 21.48
N LYS A 328 -17.13 7.57 22.15
CA LYS A 328 -17.47 8.68 23.05
C LYS A 328 -17.26 10.08 22.44
N GLY A 329 -17.61 10.25 21.17
CA GLY A 329 -17.43 11.52 20.45
C GLY A 329 -16.09 11.64 19.73
N VAL A 330 -15.09 10.81 20.05
CA VAL A 330 -13.77 10.84 19.41
C VAL A 330 -13.76 9.93 18.17
N PRO A 331 -13.39 10.44 16.98
CA PRO A 331 -13.30 9.63 15.78
C PRO A 331 -12.26 8.53 15.91
N VAL A 332 -12.50 7.38 15.28
CA VAL A 332 -11.58 6.24 15.29
C VAL A 332 -11.36 5.75 13.85
N GLU A 333 -10.11 5.71 13.41
CA GLU A 333 -9.72 5.10 12.13
C GLU A 333 -9.06 3.75 12.39
N THR A 334 -9.41 2.74 11.60
CA THR A 334 -8.90 1.39 11.72
C THR A 334 -7.84 1.10 10.67
N LYS A 335 -6.75 0.46 11.07
CA LYS A 335 -5.69 0.00 10.17
C LYS A 335 -5.26 -1.41 10.55
N THR A 336 -5.19 -2.26 9.55
CA THR A 336 -4.66 -3.60 9.72
C THR A 336 -3.17 -3.66 9.37
N LEU A 337 -2.45 -4.47 10.12
CA LEU A 337 -1.08 -4.85 9.83
C LEU A 337 -0.96 -6.38 9.77
N ARG A 338 0.23 -6.88 9.44
CA ARG A 338 0.46 -8.33 9.47
C ARG A 338 0.60 -8.78 10.94
N VAL A 339 1.58 -8.20 11.62
CA VAL A 339 1.96 -8.49 13.02
C VAL A 339 2.67 -7.27 13.61
N PHE A 340 2.55 -6.97 14.90
CA PHE A 340 3.26 -5.85 15.51
C PHE A 340 4.77 -6.09 15.58
N PRO A 341 5.60 -5.02 15.55
CA PRO A 341 7.05 -5.18 15.59
C PRO A 341 7.62 -5.89 16.83
N HIS A 342 6.96 -5.77 17.99
CA HIS A 342 7.44 -6.37 19.24
C HIS A 342 7.19 -7.87 19.31
N GLU A 343 6.17 -8.38 18.60
CA GLU A 343 5.86 -9.81 18.51
C GLU A 343 6.89 -10.58 17.66
N VAL A 344 7.61 -9.86 16.77
CA VAL A 344 8.67 -10.40 15.91
C VAL A 344 9.96 -9.58 16.06
N PRO A 345 10.58 -9.56 17.25
CA PRO A 345 11.68 -8.64 17.56
C PRO A 345 12.92 -8.85 16.68
N GLU A 346 13.11 -10.08 16.17
CA GLU A 346 14.19 -10.46 15.26
C GLU A 346 13.98 -9.90 13.83
N ASP A 347 12.74 -9.58 13.43
CA ASP A 347 12.41 -9.03 12.11
C ASP A 347 12.59 -7.51 12.09
N LYS A 348 13.83 -7.07 11.91
CA LYS A 348 14.17 -5.63 11.76
C LYS A 348 13.45 -4.96 10.58
N ASN A 349 13.04 -5.73 9.57
CA ASN A 349 12.30 -5.20 8.42
C ASN A 349 10.87 -4.84 8.83
N GLN A 350 10.23 -5.63 9.69
CA GLN A 350 8.88 -5.35 10.18
C GLN A 350 8.80 -4.01 10.94
N LYS A 351 9.77 -3.73 11.83
CA LYS A 351 9.87 -2.43 12.51
C LYS A 351 10.02 -1.26 11.54
N SER A 352 10.82 -1.45 10.50
CA SER A 352 11.05 -0.42 9.47
C SER A 352 9.80 -0.17 8.62
N ILE A 353 9.09 -1.24 8.23
CA ILE A 353 7.82 -1.18 7.50
C ILE A 353 6.75 -0.48 8.34
N PHE A 354 6.66 -0.80 9.63
CA PHE A 354 5.71 -0.17 10.54
C PHE A 354 5.94 1.34 10.64
N LYS A 355 7.17 1.78 10.94
CA LYS A 355 7.54 3.21 10.98
C LYS A 355 7.26 3.92 9.65
N TYR A 356 7.57 3.26 8.53
CA TYR A 356 7.31 3.80 7.19
C TYR A 356 5.80 3.98 6.94
N LYS A 357 4.99 2.98 7.25
CA LYS A 357 3.52 3.05 7.11
C LYS A 357 2.93 4.10 8.03
N TRP A 358 3.41 4.20 9.26
CA TRP A 358 3.00 5.23 10.21
C TRP A 358 3.17 6.63 9.62
N LYS A 359 4.41 6.99 9.25
CA LYS A 359 4.76 8.32 8.75
C LYS A 359 4.08 8.66 7.42
N ARG A 360 3.91 7.69 6.51
CA ARG A 360 3.39 7.96 5.16
C ARG A 360 1.89 7.80 5.01
N ASN A 361 1.26 7.07 5.92
CA ASN A 361 -0.14 6.69 5.77
C ASN A 361 -0.96 7.03 7.02
N TYR A 362 -0.58 6.50 8.18
CA TYR A 362 -1.44 6.56 9.36
C TYR A 362 -1.52 7.97 9.93
N ALA A 363 -0.40 8.55 10.36
CA ALA A 363 -0.36 9.90 10.93
C ALA A 363 -0.91 10.97 9.98
N LYS A 364 -0.61 10.85 8.68
CA LYS A 364 -1.15 11.74 7.65
C LYS A 364 -2.66 11.63 7.48
N GLN A 365 -3.21 10.42 7.55
CA GLN A 365 -4.65 10.22 7.43
C GLN A 365 -5.37 10.81 8.64
N THR A 366 -4.82 10.58 9.83
CA THR A 366 -5.32 11.14 11.08
C THR A 366 -5.33 12.67 11.03
N ALA A 367 -4.19 13.29 10.73
CA ALA A 367 -4.09 14.74 10.65
C ALA A 367 -5.10 15.37 9.69
N LEU A 368 -5.41 14.70 8.57
CA LEU A 368 -6.42 15.16 7.63
C LEU A 368 -7.85 15.05 8.15
N TYR A 369 -8.17 13.99 8.89
CA TYR A 369 -9.50 13.89 9.49
C TYR A 369 -9.70 14.95 10.57
N LEU A 370 -8.65 15.26 11.34
CA LEU A 370 -8.67 16.29 12.39
C LEU A 370 -8.99 17.69 11.85
N GLN A 371 -8.71 17.98 10.57
CA GLN A 371 -9.13 19.25 9.95
C GLN A 371 -10.65 19.41 9.82
N GLY A 372 -11.40 18.31 9.85
CA GLY A 372 -12.85 18.30 9.67
C GLY A 372 -13.64 17.92 10.90
N VAL A 373 -13.02 17.88 12.09
CA VAL A 373 -13.68 17.56 13.36
C VAL A 373 -13.25 18.53 14.44
N ASP A 374 -14.15 18.77 15.40
CA ASP A 374 -13.86 19.57 16.59
C ASP A 374 -13.28 18.67 17.70
N ASN A 375 -12.08 18.15 17.46
CA ASN A 375 -11.34 17.34 18.43
C ASN A 375 -9.83 17.64 18.30
N GLU A 376 -9.12 17.65 19.43
CA GLU A 376 -7.66 17.84 19.45
C GLU A 376 -6.90 16.60 18.93
N PHE A 377 -7.53 15.44 19.03
CA PHE A 377 -6.97 14.17 18.58
C PHE A 377 -8.04 13.20 18.12
N MET A 378 -7.61 12.12 17.47
CA MET A 378 -8.47 11.01 17.15
C MET A 378 -7.79 9.70 17.54
N LEU A 379 -8.56 8.63 17.62
CA LEU A 379 -8.03 7.31 17.93
C LEU A 379 -7.67 6.57 16.64
N LEU A 380 -6.56 5.85 16.67
CA LEU A 380 -6.14 4.93 15.62
C LEU A 380 -6.17 3.51 16.17
N LEU A 381 -7.13 2.71 15.68
CA LEU A 381 -7.23 1.29 15.99
C LEU A 381 -6.28 0.50 15.07
N LEU A 382 -5.27 -0.13 15.65
CA LEU A 382 -4.32 -0.98 14.93
C LEU A 382 -4.58 -2.46 15.24
N ILE A 383 -4.79 -3.28 14.22
CA ILE A 383 -5.09 -4.71 14.37
C ILE A 383 -4.04 -5.59 13.68
N SER A 384 -3.50 -6.57 14.41
CA SER A 384 -2.67 -7.64 13.88
C SER A 384 -3.53 -8.76 13.29
N ARG A 385 -3.35 -9.05 12.00
CA ARG A 385 -4.08 -10.13 11.32
C ARG A 385 -3.51 -11.53 11.57
N GLU A 386 -2.31 -11.63 12.14
CA GLU A 386 -1.68 -12.92 12.46
C GLU A 386 -1.92 -13.35 13.92
N SER A 387 -2.06 -12.40 14.85
CA SER A 387 -2.19 -12.72 16.28
C SER A 387 -3.53 -12.33 16.91
N GLY A 388 -4.35 -11.50 16.26
CA GLY A 388 -5.56 -10.94 16.89
C GLY A 388 -5.27 -9.86 17.94
N SER A 389 -4.00 -9.60 18.24
CA SER A 389 -3.65 -8.49 19.12
C SER A 389 -4.00 -7.16 18.45
N PHE A 390 -4.41 -6.19 19.25
CA PHE A 390 -4.74 -4.85 18.77
C PHE A 390 -4.38 -3.79 19.80
N THR A 391 -4.30 -2.54 19.34
CA THR A 391 -4.10 -1.38 20.20
C THR A 391 -4.89 -0.19 19.68
N VAL A 392 -5.23 0.73 20.58
CA VAL A 392 -5.90 2.00 20.28
C VAL A 392 -4.94 3.10 20.65
N VAL A 393 -4.60 3.96 19.68
CA VAL A 393 -3.55 4.98 19.83
C VAL A 393 -4.17 6.37 19.70
N PRO A 394 -4.02 7.28 20.67
CA PRO A 394 -4.37 8.69 20.49
C PRO A 394 -3.35 9.36 19.57
N VAL A 395 -3.83 10.03 18.52
CA VAL A 395 -2.98 10.66 17.50
C VAL A 395 -3.50 12.06 17.16
N CYS A 396 -2.62 13.07 17.24
CA CYS A 396 -2.89 14.46 16.87
C CYS A 396 -2.52 14.77 15.39
N ASP A 397 -2.63 16.03 15.02
CA ASP A 397 -2.45 16.54 13.67
C ASP A 397 -1.00 16.94 13.32
N GLU A 398 0.02 16.57 14.13
CA GLU A 398 1.43 16.96 13.94
C GLU A 398 1.95 16.76 12.50
N ALA A 399 1.43 15.74 11.78
CA ALA A 399 1.82 15.47 10.40
C ALA A 399 1.35 16.54 9.38
N LEU A 400 0.41 17.42 9.75
CA LEU A 400 -0.26 18.37 8.86
C LEU A 400 0.68 19.44 8.31
N ALA A 401 1.52 20.06 9.15
CA ALA A 401 2.36 21.17 8.74
C ALA A 401 3.24 20.81 7.52
N GLY A 402 3.89 19.64 7.59
CA GLY A 402 4.69 19.13 6.46
C GLY A 402 3.85 18.72 5.24
N MET A 403 2.53 18.53 5.37
CA MET A 403 1.63 18.28 4.25
C MET A 403 1.22 19.59 3.57
N GLN A 404 0.90 20.64 4.33
CA GLN A 404 0.52 21.95 3.82
C GLN A 404 1.61 22.57 2.94
N GLU A 405 2.88 22.49 3.38
CA GLU A 405 4.03 22.93 2.57
C GLU A 405 4.07 22.24 1.20
N ASN A 406 3.75 20.93 1.15
CA ASN A 406 3.69 20.19 -0.10
C ASN A 406 2.50 20.62 -0.96
N TRP A 407 1.36 20.93 -0.34
CA TRP A 407 0.15 21.30 -1.06
C TRP A 407 0.24 22.66 -1.73
N VAL A 408 0.93 23.63 -1.14
CA VAL A 408 1.24 24.90 -1.81
C VAL A 408 1.96 24.64 -3.13
N VAL A 409 2.99 23.79 -3.11
CA VAL A 409 3.72 23.37 -4.31
C VAL A 409 2.82 22.59 -5.27
N TRP A 410 1.89 21.77 -4.79
CA TRP A 410 0.96 21.04 -5.66
C TRP A 410 -0.07 21.99 -6.30
N ALA A 411 -0.55 22.99 -5.58
CA ALA A 411 -1.48 23.99 -6.08
C ALA A 411 -0.90 24.69 -7.32
N GLU A 412 0.33 25.16 -7.21
CA GLU A 412 1.06 25.80 -8.32
C GLU A 412 1.23 24.85 -9.53
N ASN A 413 1.63 23.60 -9.28
CA ASN A 413 1.91 22.63 -10.34
C ASN A 413 0.66 22.09 -11.05
N TYR A 414 -0.51 22.15 -10.42
CA TYR A 414 -1.77 21.59 -10.95
C TYR A 414 -2.89 22.63 -11.00
N GLN A 415 -2.55 23.92 -11.08
CA GLN A 415 -3.49 25.04 -11.08
C GLN A 415 -4.63 24.84 -12.10
N THR A 416 -4.31 24.55 -13.36
CA THR A 416 -5.30 24.34 -14.42
C THR A 416 -6.28 23.21 -14.09
N GLN A 417 -5.80 22.09 -13.54
CA GLN A 417 -6.64 20.95 -13.19
C GLN A 417 -7.48 21.24 -11.94
N LEU A 418 -6.94 21.99 -10.98
CA LEU A 418 -7.68 22.45 -9.81
C LEU A 418 -8.78 23.42 -10.20
N ASP A 419 -8.52 24.39 -11.08
CA ASP A 419 -9.54 25.34 -11.56
C ASP A 419 -10.68 24.64 -12.29
N ALA A 420 -10.34 23.70 -13.19
CA ALA A 420 -11.34 22.87 -13.85
C ALA A 420 -12.16 22.04 -12.84
N TYR A 421 -11.53 21.51 -11.79
CA TYR A 421 -12.22 20.77 -10.75
C TYR A 421 -13.13 21.66 -9.88
N LYS A 422 -12.67 22.86 -9.53
CA LYS A 422 -13.45 23.85 -8.76
C LYS A 422 -14.70 24.29 -9.52
N GLN A 423 -14.55 24.61 -10.81
CA GLN A 423 -15.69 24.96 -11.66
C GLN A 423 -16.73 23.82 -11.70
N LEU A 424 -16.27 22.58 -11.85
CA LEU A 424 -17.16 21.40 -11.86
C LEU A 424 -17.88 21.15 -10.53
N ILE A 425 -17.31 21.55 -9.39
CA ILE A 425 -18.00 21.46 -8.10
C ILE A 425 -19.07 22.56 -8.00
N ALA A 426 -18.71 23.79 -8.35
CA ALA A 426 -19.60 24.95 -8.27
C ALA A 426 -20.83 24.83 -9.19
N GLU A 427 -20.76 24.05 -10.27
CA GLU A 427 -21.90 23.76 -11.16
C GLU A 427 -22.88 22.72 -10.58
N GLU A 428 -22.51 21.99 -9.52
CA GLU A 428 -23.34 20.94 -8.89
C GLU A 428 -23.99 21.36 -7.57
N GLU A 429 -23.49 22.44 -6.96
CA GLU A 429 -24.07 23.12 -5.78
C GLU A 429 -25.08 24.19 -6.22
#